data_AF-A0A914W6H1-F1
#
_entry.id   AF-A0A914W6H1-F1
#
_cell.length_a   1.000
_cell.length_b   1.000
_cell.length_c   1.000
_cell.angle_alpha   90.00
_cell.angle_beta   90.00
_cell.angle_gamma   90.00
#
_symmetry.space_group_name_H-M   'P 1'
#
loop_
_entity.id
_entity.type
_entity.pdbx_description
1 polymer ?
#
loop_
_entity_poly.entity_id
_entity_poly.type
_entity_poly.pdbx_seq_one_letter_code
_entity_poly.pdbx_strand_id
1 'polypeptide(L)'
;MATAGTSFQLELSIKNSETDDPIAFKVDGERFQGSTRTLKFCSNAKYKIVMVVKPPTEFYHMHIAGSDLPLHALNHTSGEYRTEWNTTGIDPTKQTTRQDISLTLQGPCGTLKKTLQSKFYNKDDSHADWGHKLESLVWSCAVDGHGTITVVNEEYK
;
A
#
# COMPACT_ATOMS: atom_id res chain seq x y z
N MET A 1 -17.27 29.53 -4.63
CA MET A 1 -16.62 29.18 -3.36
C MET A 1 -16.29 27.69 -3.43
N ALA A 2 -15.02 27.32 -3.53
CA ALA A 2 -14.62 25.91 -3.46
C ALA A 2 -14.79 25.47 -2.00
N THR A 3 -15.61 24.45 -1.76
CA THR A 3 -15.71 23.79 -0.46
C THR A 3 -14.33 23.32 -0.04
N ALA A 4 -13.87 23.70 1.15
CA ALA A 4 -12.61 23.22 1.70
C ALA A 4 -12.64 21.68 1.72
N GLY A 5 -11.81 21.05 0.90
CA GLY A 5 -11.73 19.58 0.82
C GLY A 5 -11.28 19.00 2.16
N THR A 6 -11.85 17.86 2.54
CA THR A 6 -11.39 17.11 3.71
C THR A 6 -9.97 16.58 3.43
N SER A 7 -9.06 16.71 4.40
CA SER A 7 -7.72 16.14 4.32
C SER A 7 -7.49 15.16 5.45
N PHE A 8 -6.75 14.09 5.19
CA PHE A 8 -6.36 13.11 6.18
C PHE A 8 -4.98 12.53 5.86
N GLN A 9 -4.35 11.95 6.86
CA GLN A 9 -3.14 11.15 6.72
C GLN A 9 -3.50 9.68 6.81
N LEU A 10 -2.98 8.89 5.88
CA LEU A 10 -3.10 7.44 5.85
C LEU A 10 -1.71 6.84 6.04
N GLU A 11 -1.58 5.96 7.01
CA GLU A 11 -0.37 5.19 7.27
C GLU A 11 -0.63 3.71 6.96
N LEU A 12 0.18 3.14 6.08
CA LEU A 12 0.04 1.77 5.58
C LEU A 12 1.27 0.95 5.97
N SER A 13 1.10 -0.05 6.82
CA SER A 13 2.14 -1.02 7.16
C SER A 13 1.84 -2.36 6.51
N ILE A 14 2.86 -2.98 5.91
CA ILE A 14 2.75 -4.27 5.24
C ILE A 14 3.85 -5.20 5.78
N LYS A 15 3.43 -6.32 6.36
CA LYS A 15 4.31 -7.29 7.00
C LYS A 15 4.08 -8.69 6.47
N ASN A 16 5.13 -9.49 6.33
CA ASN A 16 5.01 -10.90 6.02
C ASN A 16 4.23 -11.60 7.14
N SER A 17 3.22 -12.39 6.80
CA SER A 17 2.34 -13.00 7.81
C SER A 17 3.01 -14.14 8.57
N GLU A 18 3.99 -14.81 7.95
CA GLU A 18 4.73 -15.92 8.54
C GLU A 18 5.83 -15.44 9.49
N THR A 19 6.57 -14.39 9.12
CA THR A 19 7.72 -13.90 9.90
C THR A 19 7.39 -12.68 10.76
N ASP A 20 6.28 -12.00 10.49
CA ASP A 20 5.90 -10.69 11.05
C ASP A 20 6.88 -9.54 10.72
N ASP A 21 7.81 -9.78 9.80
CA ASP A 21 8.78 -8.77 9.36
C ASP A 21 8.15 -7.77 8.38
N PRO A 22 8.52 -6.47 8.46
CA PRO A 22 8.14 -5.51 7.44
C PRO A 22 8.77 -5.83 6.08
N ILE A 23 8.05 -5.51 5.01
CA ILE A 23 8.60 -5.65 3.66
C ILE A 23 9.83 -4.75 3.48
N ALA A 24 10.72 -5.15 2.58
CA ALA A 24 11.83 -4.29 2.20
C ALA A 24 11.43 -3.37 1.03
N PHE A 25 12.12 -2.24 0.91
CA PHE A 25 12.06 -1.39 -0.26
C PHE A 25 13.46 -0.95 -0.70
N LYS A 26 13.57 -0.54 -1.96
CA LYS A 26 14.79 0.00 -2.54
C LYS A 26 14.54 1.40 -3.10
N VAL A 27 15.51 2.28 -2.87
CA VAL A 27 15.62 3.56 -3.58
C VAL A 27 16.20 3.33 -4.98
N ASP A 28 15.39 3.55 -6.01
CA ASP A 28 15.81 3.40 -7.41
C ASP A 28 16.05 4.76 -8.12
N GLY A 29 15.62 5.89 -7.53
CA GLY A 29 15.77 7.21 -8.13
C GLY A 29 14.97 7.33 -9.43
N GLU A 30 15.51 7.98 -10.45
CA GLU A 30 14.84 8.16 -11.75
C GLU A 30 15.08 6.98 -12.73
N ARG A 31 15.63 5.86 -12.24
CA ARG A 31 15.98 4.71 -13.08
C ARG A 31 14.77 4.06 -13.76
N PHE A 32 13.62 4.08 -13.10
CA PHE A 32 12.38 3.49 -13.60
C PHE A 32 11.31 4.57 -13.64
N GLN A 33 10.48 4.55 -14.69
CA GLN A 33 9.34 5.46 -14.77
C GLN A 33 8.32 5.13 -13.68
N GLY A 34 7.66 6.16 -13.13
CA GLY A 34 6.51 6.01 -12.22
C GLY A 34 6.82 6.24 -10.75
N SER A 35 7.83 5.56 -10.20
CA SER A 35 8.19 5.68 -8.77
C SER A 35 9.70 5.68 -8.55
N THR A 36 10.15 6.50 -7.60
CA THR A 36 11.56 6.52 -7.18
C THR A 36 11.93 5.41 -6.21
N ARG A 37 10.94 4.61 -5.78
CA ARG A 37 11.06 3.51 -4.80
C ARG A 37 10.40 2.25 -5.33
N THR A 38 11.01 1.09 -5.07
CA THR A 38 10.45 -0.23 -5.36
C THR A 38 10.16 -0.98 -4.08
N LEU A 39 8.92 -1.40 -3.88
CA LEU A 39 8.51 -2.32 -2.82
C LEU A 39 8.84 -3.77 -3.19
N LYS A 40 9.31 -4.56 -2.24
CA LYS A 40 9.71 -5.94 -2.48
C LYS A 40 8.76 -6.91 -1.78
N PHE A 41 8.33 -7.91 -2.52
CA PHE A 41 7.43 -8.95 -2.04
C PHE A 41 7.93 -10.33 -2.48
N CYS A 42 7.52 -11.35 -1.77
CA CYS A 42 7.62 -12.74 -2.16
C CYS A 42 6.33 -13.13 -2.90
N SER A 43 6.48 -13.86 -3.99
CA SER A 43 5.39 -14.61 -4.63
C SER A 43 4.95 -15.75 -3.72
N ASN A 44 3.66 -16.13 -3.82
CA ASN A 44 3.08 -17.22 -3.02
C ASN A 44 3.25 -17.05 -1.51
N ALA A 45 3.10 -15.81 -1.03
CA ALA A 45 3.20 -15.44 0.37
C ALA A 45 1.96 -14.66 0.82
N LYS A 46 1.79 -14.56 2.15
CA LYS A 46 0.69 -13.82 2.77
C LYS A 46 1.23 -12.59 3.48
N TYR A 47 0.55 -11.46 3.36
CA TYR A 47 0.93 -10.20 3.98
C TYR A 47 -0.19 -9.67 4.86
N LYS A 48 0.14 -9.33 6.11
CA LYS A 48 -0.73 -8.54 6.98
C LYS A 48 -0.60 -7.09 6.56
N ILE A 49 -1.73 -6.47 6.26
CA ILE A 49 -1.81 -5.05 5.96
C ILE A 49 -2.54 -4.37 7.12
N VAL A 50 -1.91 -3.36 7.70
CA VAL A 50 -2.48 -2.50 8.73
C VAL A 50 -2.55 -1.08 8.19
N MET A 51 -3.71 -0.46 8.29
CA MET A 51 -3.94 0.91 7.87
C MET A 51 -4.40 1.74 9.06
N VAL A 52 -3.83 2.93 9.23
CA VAL A 52 -4.23 3.91 10.25
C VAL A 52 -4.55 5.22 9.57
N VAL A 53 -5.74 5.76 9.81
CA VAL A 53 -6.22 6.99 9.15
C VAL A 53 -6.52 8.08 10.17
N LYS A 54 -5.93 9.27 9.99
CA LYS A 54 -6.02 10.40 10.93
C LYS A 54 -6.32 11.73 10.19
N PRO A 55 -7.42 12.43 10.50
CA PRO A 55 -8.50 12.02 11.40
C PRO A 55 -9.20 10.75 10.88
N PRO A 56 -9.91 9.99 11.75
CA PRO A 56 -10.60 8.77 11.36
C PRO A 56 -11.50 9.01 10.15
N THR A 57 -11.22 8.28 9.07
CA THR A 57 -11.96 8.33 7.80
C THR A 57 -12.30 6.90 7.41
N GLU A 58 -13.55 6.68 7.03
CA GLU A 58 -14.07 5.33 6.84
C GLU A 58 -13.70 4.73 5.47
N PHE A 59 -13.24 3.47 5.48
CA PHE A 59 -12.99 2.65 4.29
C PHE A 59 -13.57 1.25 4.48
N TYR A 60 -14.06 0.66 3.40
CA TYR A 60 -14.74 -0.64 3.39
C TYR A 60 -13.93 -1.71 2.65
N HIS A 61 -13.34 -1.33 1.53
CA HIS A 61 -12.67 -2.26 0.62
C HIS A 61 -11.30 -1.74 0.20
N MET A 62 -10.35 -2.66 0.13
CA MET A 62 -9.06 -2.48 -0.51
C MET A 62 -8.99 -3.40 -1.72
N HIS A 63 -8.72 -2.85 -2.90
CA HIS A 63 -8.37 -3.64 -4.07
C HIS A 63 -6.88 -3.48 -4.33
N ILE A 64 -6.11 -4.57 -4.27
CA ILE A 64 -4.65 -4.54 -4.45
C ILE A 64 -4.20 -5.66 -5.38
N ALA A 65 -3.50 -5.28 -6.46
CA ALA A 65 -2.92 -6.22 -7.44
C ALA A 65 -3.91 -7.28 -7.98
N GLY A 66 -5.16 -6.90 -8.20
CA GLY A 66 -6.22 -7.80 -8.68
C GLY A 66 -7.00 -8.54 -7.58
N SER A 67 -6.63 -8.37 -6.30
CA SER A 67 -7.33 -8.97 -5.16
C SER A 67 -8.27 -7.97 -4.49
N ASP A 68 -9.53 -8.37 -4.30
CA ASP A 68 -10.51 -7.63 -3.49
C ASP A 68 -10.46 -8.10 -2.03
N LEU A 69 -10.09 -7.18 -1.13
CA LEU A 69 -9.86 -7.46 0.28
C LEU A 69 -10.84 -6.65 1.14
N PRO A 70 -11.65 -7.29 2.00
CA PRO A 70 -12.43 -6.56 2.99
C PRO A 70 -11.49 -5.93 4.03
N LEU A 71 -11.81 -4.70 4.43
CA LEU A 71 -11.11 -4.02 5.51
C LEU A 71 -11.87 -4.24 6.82
N HIS A 72 -11.19 -4.84 7.79
CA HIS A 72 -11.74 -5.05 9.12
C HIS A 72 -11.29 -3.94 10.05
N ALA A 73 -12.23 -3.08 10.46
CA ALA A 73 -11.96 -2.04 11.46
C ALA A 73 -11.65 -2.70 12.83
N LEU A 74 -10.59 -2.26 13.49
CA LEU A 74 -10.26 -2.71 14.86
C LEU A 74 -11.18 -2.05 15.89
N ASN A 75 -11.55 -0.80 15.62
CA ASN A 75 -12.53 -0.04 16.38
C ASN A 75 -13.16 1.00 15.44
N HIS A 76 -14.47 1.21 15.53
CA HIS A 76 -15.20 2.13 14.66
C HIS A 76 -14.75 3.60 14.82
N THR A 77 -14.03 3.91 15.90
CA THR A 77 -13.57 5.27 16.20
C THR A 77 -12.07 5.50 16.00
N SER A 78 -11.26 4.45 15.82
CA SER A 78 -9.80 4.59 15.76
C SER A 78 -9.27 4.98 14.38
N GLY A 79 -10.04 4.70 13.32
CA GLY A 79 -9.54 4.79 11.94
C GLY A 79 -8.50 3.72 11.61
N GLU A 80 -8.44 2.63 12.40
CA GLU A 80 -7.50 1.53 12.19
C GLU A 80 -8.19 0.33 11.54
N TYR A 81 -7.59 -0.17 10.46
CA TYR A 81 -8.09 -1.28 9.67
C TYR A 81 -7.03 -2.35 9.48
N ARG A 82 -7.47 -3.60 9.36
CA ARG A 82 -6.60 -4.74 9.02
C ARG A 82 -7.19 -5.57 7.90
N THR A 83 -6.30 -6.13 7.09
CA THR A 83 -6.64 -7.15 6.11
C THR A 83 -5.43 -8.05 5.83
N GLU A 84 -5.64 -9.16 5.14
CA GLU A 84 -4.58 -10.06 4.70
C GLU A 84 -4.59 -10.14 3.17
N TRP A 85 -3.42 -9.94 2.56
CA TRP A 85 -3.24 -10.05 1.13
C TRP A 85 -2.43 -11.30 0.79
N ASN A 86 -2.98 -12.16 -0.07
CA ASN A 86 -2.29 -13.35 -0.57
C ASN A 86 -1.75 -13.10 -1.99
N THR A 87 -0.44 -13.33 -2.18
CA THR A 87 0.25 -13.20 -3.47
C THR A 87 0.37 -14.54 -4.22
N THR A 88 -0.36 -15.59 -3.80
CA THR A 88 -0.49 -16.83 -4.57
C THR A 88 -0.98 -16.53 -5.98
N GLY A 89 -0.26 -17.05 -6.98
CA GLY A 89 -0.57 -16.82 -8.39
C GLY A 89 0.04 -15.54 -8.98
N ILE A 90 0.74 -14.72 -8.18
CA ILE A 90 1.58 -13.64 -8.71
C ILE A 90 2.98 -14.18 -8.99
N ASP A 91 3.36 -14.25 -10.26
CA ASP A 91 4.66 -14.76 -10.67
C ASP A 91 5.82 -13.83 -10.26
N PRO A 92 7.02 -14.37 -9.98
CA PRO A 92 8.20 -13.57 -9.73
C PRO A 92 8.48 -12.61 -10.90
N THR A 93 8.79 -11.36 -10.56
CA THR A 93 9.07 -10.32 -11.55
C THR A 93 10.41 -10.58 -12.21
N LYS A 94 10.45 -10.60 -13.56
CA LYS A 94 11.67 -10.83 -14.35
C LYS A 94 12.83 -9.93 -13.89
N GLN A 95 14.05 -10.43 -14.04
CA GLN A 95 15.25 -9.64 -13.75
C GLN A 95 15.23 -8.30 -14.49
N THR A 96 15.86 -7.29 -13.89
CA THR A 96 15.93 -5.89 -14.37
C THR A 96 14.60 -5.14 -14.59
N THR A 97 13.46 -5.81 -14.51
CA THR A 97 12.12 -5.20 -14.63
C THR A 97 11.50 -4.89 -13.26
N ARG A 98 10.42 -4.10 -13.31
CA ARG A 98 9.51 -3.77 -12.22
C ARG A 98 8.08 -4.07 -12.64
N GLN A 99 7.22 -4.32 -11.66
CA GLN A 99 5.80 -4.52 -11.86
C GLN A 99 5.06 -3.44 -11.10
N ASP A 100 4.11 -2.80 -11.74
CA ASP A 100 3.24 -1.84 -11.08
C ASP A 100 2.03 -2.57 -10.50
N ILE A 101 1.74 -2.33 -9.22
CA ILE A 101 0.53 -2.80 -8.56
C ILE A 101 -0.40 -1.62 -8.31
N SER A 102 -1.66 -1.76 -8.69
CA SER A 102 -2.71 -0.80 -8.34
C SER A 102 -3.23 -1.10 -6.94
N LEU A 103 -3.26 -0.08 -6.09
CA LEU A 103 -3.95 -0.07 -4.81
C LEU A 103 -5.12 0.91 -4.90
N THR A 104 -6.32 0.42 -4.62
CA THR A 104 -7.54 1.22 -4.54
C THR A 104 -8.17 1.07 -3.18
N LEU A 105 -8.55 2.18 -2.54
CA LEU A 105 -9.34 2.20 -1.31
C LEU A 105 -10.67 2.87 -1.59
N GLN A 106 -11.75 2.29 -1.09
CA GLN A 106 -13.11 2.79 -1.28
C GLN A 106 -13.81 2.96 0.06
N GLY A 107 -14.47 4.10 0.23
CA GLY A 107 -15.28 4.43 1.40
C GLY A 107 -16.25 5.57 1.11
N PRO A 108 -17.01 6.03 2.11
CA PRO A 108 -18.03 7.08 1.93
C PRO A 108 -17.49 8.41 1.45
N CYS A 109 -16.25 8.74 1.84
CA CYS A 109 -15.61 9.99 1.44
C CYS A 109 -15.09 9.98 0.01
N GLY A 110 -15.02 8.80 -0.64
CA GLY A 110 -14.50 8.69 -1.98
C GLY A 110 -13.64 7.46 -2.26
N THR A 111 -12.92 7.55 -3.38
CA THR A 111 -11.99 6.52 -3.83
C THR A 111 -10.57 7.07 -3.95
N LEU A 112 -9.61 6.40 -3.29
CA LEU A 112 -8.18 6.61 -3.50
C LEU A 112 -7.69 5.58 -4.50
N LYS A 113 -6.94 6.00 -5.52
CA LYS A 113 -6.23 5.09 -6.43
C LYS A 113 -4.76 5.48 -6.46
N LYS A 114 -3.88 4.51 -6.24
CA LYS A 114 -2.43 4.70 -6.24
C LYS A 114 -1.75 3.53 -6.93
N THR A 115 -0.79 3.83 -7.78
CA THR A 115 0.11 2.82 -8.35
C THR A 115 1.38 2.75 -7.50
N LEU A 116 1.77 1.54 -7.12
CA LEU A 116 3.01 1.27 -6.40
C LEU A 116 3.93 0.43 -7.28
N GLN A 117 5.17 0.87 -7.43
CA GLN A 117 6.18 0.08 -8.12
C GLN A 117 6.66 -1.04 -7.20
N SER A 118 6.61 -2.27 -7.69
CA SER A 118 6.97 -3.46 -6.94
C SER A 118 7.91 -4.39 -7.69
N LYS A 119 8.47 -5.34 -6.94
CA LYS A 119 9.18 -6.48 -7.47
C LYS A 119 8.87 -7.71 -6.63
N PHE A 120 8.38 -8.76 -7.29
CA PHE A 120 8.11 -10.06 -6.69
C PHE A 120 9.30 -11.00 -6.87
N TYR A 121 9.63 -11.70 -5.80
CA TYR A 121 10.74 -12.63 -5.71
C TYR A 121 10.22 -14.03 -5.35
N ASN A 122 11.01 -15.07 -5.65
CA ASN A 122 10.72 -16.40 -5.10
C ASN A 122 10.85 -16.38 -3.58
N LYS A 123 10.12 -17.26 -2.89
CA LYS A 123 10.12 -17.33 -1.42
C LYS A 123 11.52 -17.57 -0.83
N ASP A 124 12.38 -18.28 -1.54
CA ASP A 124 13.75 -18.59 -1.10
C ASP A 124 14.80 -17.55 -1.56
N ASP A 125 14.38 -16.48 -2.24
CA ASP A 125 15.28 -15.45 -2.73
C ASP A 125 15.47 -14.33 -1.69
N SER A 126 16.65 -14.31 -1.09
CA SER A 126 17.04 -13.33 -0.05
C SER A 126 16.98 -11.87 -0.51
N HIS A 127 16.94 -11.61 -1.83
CA HIS A 127 16.78 -10.25 -2.34
C HIS A 127 15.43 -9.63 -1.97
N ALA A 128 14.42 -10.44 -1.66
CA ALA A 128 13.12 -9.99 -1.16
C ALA A 128 13.28 -9.19 0.14
N ASP A 129 14.23 -9.57 0.98
CA ASP A 129 14.46 -8.99 2.30
C ASP A 129 15.57 -7.94 2.35
N TRP A 130 16.42 -7.87 1.31
CA TRP A 130 17.52 -6.92 1.24
C TRP A 130 17.05 -5.48 1.03
N GLY A 131 17.68 -4.54 1.75
CA GLY A 131 17.45 -3.11 1.60
C GLY A 131 16.92 -2.48 2.88
N HIS A 132 16.20 -1.37 2.74
CA HIS A 132 15.56 -0.70 3.87
C HIS A 132 14.27 -1.42 4.21
N LYS A 133 14.02 -1.68 5.49
CA LYS A 133 12.73 -2.18 5.95
C LYS A 133 11.73 -1.02 5.92
N LEU A 134 10.52 -1.29 5.44
CA LEU A 134 9.42 -0.34 5.38
C LEU A 134 8.54 -0.54 6.62
N GLU A 135 8.72 0.27 7.64
CA GLU A 135 7.84 0.28 8.80
C GLU A 135 6.42 0.69 8.37
N SER A 136 6.32 1.79 7.63
CA SER A 136 5.08 2.26 7.05
C SER A 136 5.25 3.20 5.86
N LEU A 137 4.25 3.22 4.99
CA LEU A 137 4.08 4.19 3.93
C LEU A 137 3.05 5.21 4.38
N VAL A 138 3.46 6.47 4.49
CA VAL A 138 2.59 7.57 4.96
C VAL A 138 2.18 8.43 3.78
N TRP A 139 0.87 8.54 3.57
CA TRP A 139 0.26 9.38 2.55
C TRP A 139 -0.51 10.52 3.20
N SER A 140 -0.18 11.75 2.81
CA SER A 140 -1.06 12.88 3.04
C SER A 140 -2.07 12.94 1.91
N CYS A 141 -3.36 12.92 2.23
CA CYS A 141 -4.45 12.81 1.28
C CYS A 141 -5.35 14.04 1.32
N ALA A 142 -5.85 14.44 0.16
CA ALA A 142 -6.88 15.47 0.01
C ALA A 142 -8.07 14.91 -0.78
N VAL A 143 -9.28 15.19 -0.31
CA VAL A 143 -10.54 14.78 -0.94
C VAL A 143 -11.11 15.96 -1.71
N ASP A 144 -11.39 15.74 -3.00
CA ASP A 144 -12.05 16.75 -3.83
C ASP A 144 -13.59 16.75 -3.66
N GLY A 145 -14.27 17.72 -4.27
CA GLY A 145 -15.73 17.81 -4.23
C GLY A 145 -16.48 16.70 -4.99
N HIS A 146 -15.76 15.81 -5.67
CA HIS A 146 -16.30 14.70 -6.46
C HIS A 146 -16.05 13.33 -5.80
N GLY A 147 -15.44 13.29 -4.62
CA GLY A 147 -15.09 12.04 -3.93
C GLY A 147 -13.85 11.35 -4.52
N THR A 148 -12.97 12.10 -5.19
CA THR A 148 -11.64 11.61 -5.55
C THR A 148 -10.68 11.93 -4.41
N ILE A 149 -9.95 10.92 -3.96
CA ILE A 149 -8.92 11.07 -2.93
C ILE A 149 -7.56 11.08 -3.62
N THR A 150 -6.83 12.18 -3.49
CA THR A 150 -5.50 12.36 -4.09
C THR A 150 -4.42 12.34 -3.01
N VAL A 151 -3.34 11.60 -3.25
CA VAL A 151 -2.13 11.63 -2.41
C VAL A 151 -1.30 12.87 -2.79
N VAL A 152 -1.17 13.82 -1.86
CA VAL A 152 -0.42 15.07 -2.06
C VAL A 152 1.03 14.97 -1.59
N ASN A 153 1.33 14.07 -0.66
CA ASN A 153 2.68 13.79 -0.17
C ASN A 153 2.82 12.30 0.17
N GLU A 154 4.02 11.75 -0.03
CA GLU A 154 4.34 10.34 0.22
C GLU A 154 5.68 10.21 0.94
N GLU A 155 5.68 9.52 2.08
CA GLU A 155 6.86 9.28 2.91
C GLU A 155 7.01 7.80 3.22
N TYR A 156 8.24 7.29 3.12
CA TYR A 156 8.60 5.91 3.46
C TYR A 156 9.33 5.95 4.80
N LYS A 157 8.77 5.32 5.82
CA LYS A 157 9.37 5.16 7.15
C LYS A 157 10.01 3.79 7.29
#